data_AF-A0A847NVM8-F1
#
_entry.id   AF-A0A847NVM8-F1
#
_cell.length_a   1.000
_cell.length_b   1.000
_cell.length_c   1.000
_cell.angle_alpha   90.00
_cell.angle_beta   90.00
_cell.angle_gamma   90.00
#
_symmetry.space_group_name_H-M   'P 1'
#
loop_
_entity.id
_entity.type
_entity.pdbx_description
1 polymer ?
#
loop_
_entity_poly.entity_id
_entity_poly.type
_entity_poly.pdbx_seq_one_letter_code
_entity_poly.pdbx_strand_id
1 'polypeptide(L)'
;MGNNYLIPANSKKSMLILSFFNQVDLIIFSTGVGVSLIFMLAIKTTDLATSIMILLPALVALFLVVPIPNQHNIRTLIGNVYLFFTKRRTYYWKGWCNSYVEESNK
;
A
#
# COMPACT_ATOMS: atom_id res chain seq x y z
N MET A 1 10.99 -22.16 27.94
CA MET A 1 9.94 -21.21 28.30
C MET A 1 10.20 -19.92 27.54
N GLY A 2 9.56 -19.74 26.38
CA GLY A 2 9.68 -18.51 25.59
C GLY A 2 8.63 -17.53 26.06
N ASN A 3 9.03 -16.31 26.42
CA ASN A 3 8.12 -15.22 26.75
C ASN A 3 7.30 -14.82 25.52
N ASN A 4 6.17 -15.47 25.31
CA ASN A 4 5.13 -15.01 24.39
C ASN A 4 4.40 -13.84 25.05
N TYR A 5 4.96 -12.63 24.90
CA TYR A 5 4.26 -11.43 25.28
C TYR A 5 2.96 -11.34 24.46
N LEU A 6 1.83 -11.15 25.14
CA LEU A 6 0.60 -10.66 24.52
C LEU A 6 0.84 -9.21 24.13
N ILE A 7 1.61 -8.97 23.07
CA ILE A 7 1.73 -7.65 22.48
C ILE A 7 0.30 -7.26 22.10
N PRO A 8 -0.27 -6.22 22.74
CA PRO A 8 -1.64 -5.85 22.46
C PRO A 8 -1.74 -5.56 20.96
N ALA A 9 -2.81 -6.04 20.31
CA ALA A 9 -3.01 -5.87 18.86
C ALA A 9 -2.86 -4.41 18.38
N ASN A 10 -3.04 -3.44 19.28
CA ASN A 10 -2.87 -2.02 19.05
C ASN A 10 -1.40 -1.53 18.99
N SER A 11 -0.42 -2.28 19.50
CA SER A 11 1.00 -1.89 19.47
C SER A 11 1.65 -2.09 18.09
N LYS A 12 1.07 -2.94 17.21
CA LYS A 12 1.53 -3.13 15.83
C LYS A 12 1.32 -1.92 14.91
N LYS A 13 0.53 -0.92 15.33
CA LYS A 13 0.28 0.31 14.57
C LYS A 13 1.51 1.23 14.46
N SER A 14 2.56 0.96 15.22
CA SER A 14 3.82 1.74 15.28
C SER A 14 4.96 1.10 14.46
N MET A 15 4.65 0.40 13.36
CA MET A 15 5.66 -0.18 12.44
C MET A 15 5.68 0.53 11.07
N LEU A 16 5.19 1.77 11.00
CA LEU A 16 5.13 2.55 9.77
C LEU A 16 6.37 3.47 9.67
N ILE A 17 7.05 3.43 8.53
CA ILE A 17 8.12 4.39 8.21
C ILE A 17 7.50 5.78 8.10
N LEU A 18 8.08 6.74 8.81
CA LEU A 18 7.59 8.13 8.87
C LEU A 18 6.12 8.23 9.32
N SER A 19 5.61 7.27 10.08
CA SER A 19 4.22 7.22 10.54
C SER A 19 3.15 7.11 9.43
N PHE A 20 3.55 7.03 8.15
CA PHE A 20 2.62 7.00 7.00
C PHE A 20 2.90 5.85 6.02
N PHE A 21 4.16 5.47 5.80
CA PHE A 21 4.51 4.53 4.74
C PHE A 21 4.83 3.13 5.27
N ASN A 22 4.34 2.11 4.59
CA ASN A 22 4.82 0.74 4.78
C ASN A 22 5.97 0.44 3.81
N GLN A 23 6.74 -0.62 4.03
CA GLN A 23 7.83 -1.06 3.15
C GLN A 23 7.38 -1.23 1.70
N VAL A 24 6.20 -1.81 1.48
CA VAL A 24 5.61 -1.99 0.14
C VAL A 24 5.36 -0.64 -0.54
N ASP A 25 4.94 0.36 0.22
CA ASP A 25 4.63 1.68 -0.32
C ASP A 25 5.91 2.38 -0.77
N LEU A 26 7.01 2.23 -0.02
CA LEU A 26 8.33 2.73 -0.40
C LEU A 26 8.86 2.05 -1.66
N ILE A 27 8.65 0.73 -1.80
CA ILE A 27 9.06 0.01 -3.01
C ILE A 27 8.31 0.58 -4.22
N ILE A 28 6.98 0.69 -4.16
CA ILE A 28 6.17 1.24 -5.27
C ILE A 28 6.58 2.68 -5.61
N PHE A 29 6.80 3.51 -4.60
CA PHE A 29 7.25 4.89 -4.82
C PHE A 29 8.63 4.94 -5.48
N SER A 30 9.58 4.17 -4.96
CA SER A 30 10.95 4.12 -5.49
C SER A 30 11.01 3.56 -6.92
N THR A 31 10.20 2.56 -7.26
CA THR A 31 10.16 2.00 -8.61
C THR A 31 9.50 2.95 -9.59
N GLY A 32 8.40 3.61 -9.21
CA GLY A 32 7.75 4.61 -10.06
C GLY A 32 8.65 5.79 -10.39
N VAL A 33 9.31 6.35 -9.37
CA VAL A 33 10.30 7.43 -9.54
C VAL A 33 11.51 6.93 -10.34
N GLY A 34 12.05 5.77 -10.01
CA GLY A 34 13.21 5.19 -10.70
C GLY A 34 12.95 4.97 -12.19
N VAL A 35 11.79 4.43 -12.56
CA VAL A 35 11.40 4.23 -13.96
C VAL A 35 11.25 5.56 -14.69
N SER A 36 10.58 6.55 -14.10
CA SER A 36 10.48 7.88 -14.70
C SER A 36 11.84 8.55 -14.89
N LEU A 37 12.77 8.41 -13.93
CA LEU A 37 14.13 8.92 -14.07
C LEU A 37 14.88 8.24 -15.22
N ILE A 38 14.76 6.91 -15.36
CA ILE A 38 15.35 6.17 -16.48
C ILE A 38 14.79 6.68 -17.81
N PHE A 39 13.47 6.89 -17.91
CA PHE A 39 12.85 7.44 -19.12
C PHE A 39 13.31 8.86 -19.43
N MET A 40 13.48 9.73 -18.42
CA MET A 40 14.00 11.09 -18.64
C MET A 40 15.45 11.08 -19.16
N LEU A 41 16.27 10.10 -18.73
CA LEU A 41 17.65 9.97 -19.21
C LEU A 41 17.72 9.33 -20.61
N ALA A 42 16.83 8.38 -20.90
CA ALA A 42 16.83 7.66 -22.16
C ALA A 42 16.17 8.43 -23.32
N ILE A 43 15.17 9.26 -23.02
CA ILE A 43 14.35 9.94 -24.02
C ILE A 43 14.53 11.45 -23.91
N LYS A 44 15.04 12.08 -24.98
CA LYS A 44 15.09 13.54 -25.09
C LYS A 44 13.84 14.04 -25.80
N THR A 45 13.04 14.84 -25.11
CA THR A 45 11.83 15.45 -25.67
C THR A 45 11.79 16.94 -25.37
N THR A 46 11.25 17.72 -26.30
CA THR A 46 10.97 19.16 -26.10
C THR A 46 9.47 19.43 -26.02
N ASP A 47 8.66 18.41 -26.30
CA ASP A 47 7.21 18.49 -26.29
C ASP A 47 6.65 18.20 -24.88
N LEU A 48 5.62 18.94 -24.51
CA LEU A 48 5.03 18.90 -23.17
C LEU A 48 4.23 17.61 -22.97
N ALA A 49 3.53 17.12 -23.99
CA ALA A 49 2.71 15.90 -23.88
C ALA A 49 3.59 14.66 -23.63
N THR A 50 4.68 14.53 -24.39
CA THR A 50 5.66 13.44 -24.19
C THR A 50 6.35 13.53 -22.83
N SER A 51 6.63 14.73 -22.33
CA SER A 51 7.19 14.95 -20.99
C SER A 51 6.24 14.45 -19.89
N ILE A 52 4.94 14.76 -19.98
CA ILE A 52 3.94 14.26 -19.03
C ILE A 52 3.86 12.73 -19.08
N MET A 53 3.94 12.13 -20.28
CA MET A 53 3.93 10.69 -20.46
C MET A 53 5.13 10.01 -19.78
N ILE A 54 6.31 10.62 -19.85
CA ILE A 54 7.53 10.15 -19.18
C ILE A 54 7.40 10.21 -17.65
N LEU A 55 6.71 11.22 -17.12
CA LEU A 55 6.45 11.38 -15.68
C LEU A 55 5.31 10.52 -15.16
N LEU A 56 4.49 9.93 -16.05
CA LEU A 56 3.28 9.18 -15.71
C LEU A 56 3.54 8.03 -14.70
N PRO A 57 4.60 7.21 -14.82
CA PRO A 57 4.92 6.19 -13.83
C PRO A 57 5.10 6.75 -12.41
N ALA A 58 5.83 7.86 -12.26
CA ALA A 58 6.01 8.53 -10.98
C ALA A 58 4.70 9.11 -10.44
N LEU A 59 3.87 9.71 -11.29
CA LEU A 59 2.57 10.26 -10.90
C LEU A 59 1.60 9.18 -10.40
N VAL A 60 1.55 8.03 -11.08
CA VAL A 60 0.71 6.89 -10.67
C VAL A 60 1.22 6.29 -9.35
N ALA A 61 2.53 6.13 -9.20
CA ALA A 61 3.12 5.63 -7.96
C ALA A 61 2.83 6.55 -6.76
N LEU A 62 2.99 7.87 -6.95
CA LEU A 62 2.60 8.88 -5.95
C LEU A 62 1.13 8.74 -5.59
N PHE A 63 0.25 8.72 -6.58
CA PHE A 63 -1.19 8.60 -6.36
C PHE A 63 -1.54 7.37 -5.54
N LEU A 64 -0.97 6.19 -5.83
CA LEU A 64 -1.28 4.97 -5.10
C LEU A 64 -0.80 4.97 -3.63
N VAL A 65 0.28 5.70 -3.35
CA VAL A 65 0.97 5.72 -2.05
C VAL A 65 0.49 6.87 -1.15
N VAL A 66 -0.22 7.86 -1.69
CA VAL A 66 -0.77 8.97 -0.91
C VAL A 66 -1.69 8.46 0.22
N PRO A 67 -1.47 8.92 1.47
CA PRO A 67 -2.32 8.58 2.60
C PRO A 67 -3.66 9.31 2.50
N ILE A 68 -4.75 8.62 2.83
CA ILE A 68 -6.12 9.16 2.82
C ILE A 68 -6.73 9.03 4.22
N PRO A 69 -7.52 10.01 4.70
CA PRO A 69 -8.25 9.87 5.96
C PRO A 69 -9.09 8.59 6.00
N ASN A 70 -9.07 7.89 7.14
CA ASN A 70 -9.78 6.61 7.38
C ASN A 70 -9.24 5.37 6.64
N GLN A 71 -8.25 5.50 5.76
CA GLN A 71 -7.60 4.37 5.09
C GLN A 71 -6.07 4.51 5.18
N HIS A 72 -5.34 3.43 4.88
CA HIS A 72 -3.88 3.49 4.91
C HIS A 72 -3.33 4.30 3.72
N ASN A 73 -3.75 3.95 2.51
CA ASN A 73 -3.41 4.65 1.27
C ASN A 73 -4.49 4.40 0.20
N ILE A 74 -4.35 5.07 -0.95
CA ILE A 74 -5.25 4.90 -2.11
C ILE A 74 -5.29 3.46 -2.61
N ARG A 75 -4.14 2.76 -2.64
CA ARG A 75 -4.10 1.34 -3.03
C ARG A 75 -5.03 0.49 -2.17
N THR A 76 -5.00 0.67 -0.84
CA THR A 76 -5.87 -0.03 0.11
C THR A 76 -7.34 0.34 -0.10
N LEU A 77 -7.64 1.62 -0.35
CA LEU A 77 -9.00 2.05 -0.65
C LEU A 77 -9.54 1.33 -1.90
N ILE A 78 -8.78 1.34 -3.00
CA ILE A 78 -9.17 0.67 -4.25
C ILE A 78 -9.38 -0.83 -4.02
N GLY A 79 -8.47 -1.48 -3.29
CA GLY A 79 -8.60 -2.90 -2.94
C GLY A 79 -9.86 -3.20 -2.13
N ASN A 80 -10.19 -2.35 -1.15
CA ASN A 80 -11.38 -2.49 -0.32
C ASN A 80 -12.66 -2.27 -1.14
N VAL A 81 -12.68 -1.28 -2.03
CA VAL A 81 -13.79 -1.04 -2.97
C VAL A 81 -13.98 -2.25 -3.88
N TYR A 82 -12.89 -2.77 -4.47
CA TYR A 82 -12.96 -3.95 -5.32
C TYR A 82 -13.49 -5.18 -4.57
N LEU A 83 -12.94 -5.47 -3.39
CA LEU A 83 -13.39 -6.56 -2.52
C LEU A 83 -14.88 -6.45 -2.17
N PHE A 84 -15.36 -5.24 -1.92
CA PHE A 84 -16.75 -4.97 -1.56
C PHE A 84 -17.76 -5.30 -2.68
N PHE A 85 -17.34 -5.15 -3.94
CA PHE A 85 -18.15 -5.50 -5.11
C PHE A 85 -17.99 -6.95 -5.55
N THR A 86 -16.79 -7.53 -5.43
CA THR A 86 -16.51 -8.88 -5.94
C THR A 86 -16.78 -9.98 -4.92
N LYS A 87 -16.61 -9.74 -3.62
CA LYS A 87 -16.79 -10.77 -2.59
C LYS A 87 -18.17 -10.69 -1.92
N ARG A 88 -18.68 -11.87 -1.54
CA ARG A 88 -19.88 -11.98 -0.68
C ARG A 88 -19.56 -11.45 0.72
N ARG A 89 -20.47 -10.67 1.28
CA ARG A 89 -20.33 -10.05 2.61
C ARG A 89 -20.77 -11.02 3.70
N THR A 90 -19.90 -11.96 4.05
CA THR A 90 -20.11 -12.82 5.20
C THR A 90 -19.43 -12.20 6.42
N TYR A 91 -20.23 -11.77 7.39
CA TYR A 91 -19.73 -11.26 8.66
C TYR A 91 -19.66 -12.43 9.65
N TYR A 92 -18.45 -12.85 10.00
CA TYR A 92 -18.23 -13.85 11.03
C TYR A 92 -17.91 -13.13 12.35
N TRP A 93 -18.72 -13.39 13.39
CA TRP A 93 -18.36 -12.96 14.73
C TRP A 93 -17.23 -13.86 15.24
N LYS A 94 -16.04 -13.28 15.40
CA LYS A 94 -14.83 -14.01 15.83
C LYS A 94 -14.82 -14.35 17.33
N GLY A 95 -15.78 -13.84 18.10
CA GLY A 95 -15.85 -14.06 19.56
C GLY A 95 -14.72 -13.38 20.34
N TRP A 96 -14.76 -13.52 21.67
CA TRP A 96 -13.74 -12.96 22.57
C TRP A 96 -12.44 -13.79 22.61
N CYS A 97 -12.54 -15.09 22.30
CA CYS A 97 -11.41 -16.03 22.29
C CYS A 97 -11.06 -16.49 20.87
N ASN A 98 -10.94 -15.55 19.92
CA ASN A 98 -10.38 -15.90 18.62
C ASN A 98 -8.87 -16.10 18.78
N SER A 99 -8.40 -17.34 18.82
CA SER A 99 -6.98 -17.58 18.55
C SER A 99 -6.70 -17.01 17.17
N TYR A 100 -5.79 -16.05 17.08
CA TYR A 100 -5.26 -15.54 15.82
C TYR A 100 -4.46 -16.66 15.16
N VAL A 101 -5.15 -17.68 14.66
CA VAL A 101 -4.59 -18.63 13.72
C VAL A 101 -4.29 -17.78 12.50
N GLU A 102 -3.00 -17.58 12.25
CA GLU A 102 -2.50 -17.09 10.98
C GLU A 102 -3.27 -17.81 9.87
N GLU A 103 -4.07 -17.06 9.11
CA GLU A 103 -4.42 -17.45 7.74
C GLU A 103 -3.13 -17.35 6.91
N SER A 104 -2.15 -18.19 7.27
CA SER A 104 -1.10 -18.66 6.40
C SER A 104 -1.78 -19.61 5.42
N ASN A 105 -1.88 -19.14 4.18
CA ASN A 105 -2.16 -19.91 2.97
C ASN A 105 -3.60 -20.40 2.76
N LYS A 106 -4.37 -19.58 2.02
CA LYS A 106 -5.05 -20.08 0.82
C LYS A 106 -5.26 -18.97 -0.21
#